data_AF-A0A1Z5JQ28-F1
#
_entry.id   AF-A0A1Z5JQ28-F1
#
_cell.length_a   1.000
_cell.length_b   1.000
_cell.length_c   1.000
_cell.angle_alpha   90.00
_cell.angle_beta   90.00
_cell.angle_gamma   90.00
#
_symmetry.space_group_name_H-M   'P 1'
#
loop_
_entity.id
_entity.type
_entity.pdbx_description
1 polymer ?
#
loop_
_entity_poly.entity_id
_entity_poly.type
_entity_poly.pdbx_seq_one_letter_code
_entity_poly.pdbx_strand_id
1 'polypeptide(L)'
;MSEEKPEPQIFAIMRNGHEVIRGGMLDMKEAIDNDDIQTAKEVWQKLHKWTEMHKRMEEGKEPEPEGCGCFQSLCGGSKVKEPSPCGFFKVLDEKRDGIVTKNGLHGLHAELDKVEKAVDVACKKSDLKALKEAFPKFQEMNESHLKKEEDVMMPNVMEMKKAGEPMKKIMTQDILPLVSETPDYEFFVKYANLVLEKHHGGLPRARVFDHALWAASTPEEWKKVDGWIKETLQESTYKQLQAVL
;
A
#
# COMPACT_ATOMS: atom_id res chain seq x y z
N MET A 1 31.08 -12.96 18.43
CA MET A 1 29.79 -12.31 18.76
C MET A 1 28.90 -12.55 17.57
N SER A 2 27.80 -13.29 17.70
CA SER A 2 26.83 -13.42 16.60
C SER A 2 26.23 -12.03 16.37
N GLU A 3 26.37 -11.49 15.17
CA GLU A 3 25.63 -10.28 14.79
C GLU A 3 24.14 -10.57 14.97
N GLU A 4 23.48 -9.78 15.80
CA GLU A 4 22.05 -9.90 16.04
C GLU A 4 21.31 -9.59 14.74
N LYS A 5 20.39 -10.48 14.33
CA LYS A 5 19.61 -10.26 13.11
C LYS A 5 18.74 -9.02 13.29
N PRO A 6 18.62 -8.16 12.25
CA PRO A 6 17.81 -6.95 12.35
C PRO A 6 16.34 -7.30 12.63
N GLU A 7 15.65 -6.51 13.45
CA GLU A 7 14.21 -6.70 13.68
C GLU A 7 13.40 -6.30 12.42
N PRO A 8 12.39 -7.10 12.01
CA PRO A 8 11.48 -6.71 10.95
C PRO A 8 10.72 -5.41 11.28
N GLN A 9 10.68 -4.48 10.33
CA GLN A 9 9.87 -3.28 10.44
C GLN A 9 8.48 -3.55 9.86
N ILE A 10 7.55 -4.10 10.65
CA ILE A 10 6.27 -4.60 10.13
C ILE A 10 5.47 -3.57 9.30
N PHE A 11 5.51 -2.29 9.69
CA PHE A 11 4.84 -1.20 8.96
C PHE A 11 5.58 -0.74 7.69
N ALA A 12 6.74 -1.33 7.38
CA ALA A 12 7.41 -1.09 6.11
C ALA A 12 6.59 -1.60 4.91
N ILE A 13 5.62 -2.51 5.11
CA ILE A 13 4.67 -2.89 4.06
C ILE A 13 3.91 -1.64 3.56
N MET A 14 3.35 -0.85 4.48
CA MET A 14 2.63 0.39 4.13
C MET A 14 3.58 1.48 3.66
N ARG A 15 4.65 1.74 4.42
CA ARG A 15 5.58 2.83 4.11
C ARG A 15 6.26 2.64 2.76
N ASN A 16 6.75 1.43 2.46
CA ASN A 16 7.35 1.18 1.15
C ASN A 16 6.27 1.07 0.06
N GLY A 17 4.99 0.89 0.40
CA GLY A 17 3.88 1.04 -0.54
C GLY A 17 3.84 2.43 -1.20
N HIS A 18 4.11 3.50 -0.43
CA HIS A 18 4.26 4.85 -0.98
C HIS A 18 5.46 4.95 -1.93
N GLU A 19 6.56 4.27 -1.62
CA GLU A 19 7.74 4.24 -2.48
C GLU A 19 7.51 3.45 -3.77
N VAL A 20 6.64 2.44 -3.76
CA VAL A 20 6.15 1.79 -5.00
C VAL A 20 5.33 2.77 -5.83
N ILE A 21 4.45 3.56 -5.22
CA ILE A 21 3.68 4.58 -5.94
C ILE A 21 4.61 5.63 -6.57
N ARG A 22 5.58 6.16 -5.79
CA ARG A 22 6.59 7.10 -6.30
C ARG A 22 7.42 6.51 -7.44
N GLY A 23 7.91 5.28 -7.30
CA GLY A 23 8.68 4.61 -8.35
C GLY A 23 7.86 4.35 -9.61
N GLY A 24 6.61 3.92 -9.48
CA GLY A 24 5.70 3.76 -10.62
C GLY A 24 5.38 5.07 -11.33
N MET A 25 5.29 6.19 -10.60
CA MET A 25 5.17 7.52 -11.22
C MET A 25 6.44 7.93 -11.98
N LEU A 26 7.63 7.54 -11.53
CA LEU A 26 8.87 7.76 -12.26
C LEU A 26 8.89 6.96 -13.57
N ASP A 27 8.47 5.69 -13.53
CA ASP A 27 8.34 4.85 -14.74
C ASP A 27 7.35 5.46 -15.74
N MET A 28 6.23 5.99 -15.23
CA MET A 28 5.20 6.63 -16.05
C MET A 28 5.76 7.90 -16.71
N LYS A 29 6.49 8.72 -15.94
CA LYS A 29 7.15 9.92 -16.43
C LYS A 29 8.18 9.60 -17.52
N GLU A 30 9.02 8.59 -17.28
CA GLU A 30 10.04 8.13 -18.23
C GLU A 30 9.39 7.73 -19.57
N ALA A 31 8.30 6.97 -19.53
CA ALA A 31 7.57 6.58 -20.75
C ALA A 31 6.96 7.79 -21.49
N ILE A 32 6.38 8.74 -20.76
CA ILE A 32 5.80 9.97 -21.35
C ILE A 32 6.89 10.85 -21.98
N ASP A 33 8.03 11.01 -21.31
CA ASP A 33 9.15 11.83 -21.80
C ASP A 33 9.77 11.23 -23.08
N ASN A 34 9.70 9.91 -23.22
CA ASN A 34 10.15 9.16 -24.41
C ASN A 34 9.08 9.01 -25.51
N ASP A 35 7.93 9.68 -25.39
CA ASP A 35 6.79 9.56 -26.31
C ASP A 35 6.24 8.12 -26.48
N ASP A 36 6.52 7.23 -25.52
CA ASP A 36 6.09 5.83 -25.55
C ASP A 36 4.74 5.65 -24.83
N ILE A 37 3.67 5.95 -25.57
CA ILE A 37 2.30 5.83 -25.06
C ILE A 37 1.93 4.40 -24.67
N GLN A 38 2.53 3.39 -25.29
CA GLN A 38 2.18 1.99 -25.00
C GLN A 38 2.78 1.57 -23.66
N THR A 39 4.06 1.85 -23.43
CA THR A 39 4.69 1.64 -22.12
C THR A 39 3.99 2.47 -21.04
N ALA A 40 3.65 3.73 -21.32
CA ALA A 40 2.93 4.57 -20.35
C ALA A 40 1.59 3.95 -19.94
N LYS A 41 0.81 3.39 -20.87
CA LYS A 41 -0.45 2.71 -20.55
C LYS A 41 -0.24 1.48 -19.67
N GLU A 42 0.77 0.68 -19.96
CA GLU A 42 1.07 -0.53 -19.20
C GLU A 42 1.54 -0.20 -17.78
N VAL A 43 2.38 0.83 -17.64
CA VAL A 43 2.79 1.34 -16.33
C VAL A 43 1.59 1.88 -15.57
N TRP A 44 0.74 2.69 -16.21
CA TRP A 44 -0.47 3.24 -15.58
C TRP A 44 -1.41 2.15 -15.06
N GLN A 45 -1.67 1.10 -15.84
CA GLN A 45 -2.54 0.00 -15.42
C GLN A 45 -2.01 -0.70 -14.15
N LYS A 46 -0.70 -0.93 -14.08
CA LYS A 46 -0.06 -1.55 -12.91
C LYS A 46 -0.06 -0.60 -11.72
N LEU A 47 0.33 0.67 -11.91
CA LEU A 47 0.35 1.69 -10.88
C LEU A 47 -1.05 1.93 -10.29
N HIS A 48 -2.06 2.08 -11.13
CA HIS A 48 -3.45 2.27 -10.70
C HIS A 48 -3.94 1.07 -9.90
N LYS A 49 -3.72 -0.16 -10.40
CA LYS A 49 -4.08 -1.38 -9.67
C LYS A 49 -3.40 -1.47 -8.30
N TRP A 50 -2.10 -1.16 -8.24
CA TRP A 50 -1.36 -1.14 -6.98
C TRP A 50 -1.90 -0.08 -6.01
N THR A 51 -2.17 1.13 -6.52
CA THR A 51 -2.69 2.25 -5.72
C THR A 51 -4.05 1.89 -5.13
N GLU A 52 -4.96 1.28 -5.89
CA GLU A 52 -6.26 0.81 -5.37
C GLU A 52 -6.12 -0.23 -4.27
N MET A 53 -5.17 -1.16 -4.41
CA MET A 53 -4.87 -2.15 -3.35
C MET A 53 -4.32 -1.48 -2.09
N HIS A 54 -3.44 -0.47 -2.24
CA HIS A 54 -2.88 0.28 -1.12
C HIS A 54 -3.93 1.17 -0.43
N LYS A 55 -4.74 1.93 -1.18
CA LYS A 55 -5.90 2.69 -0.68
C LYS A 55 -6.82 1.79 0.14
N ARG A 56 -7.06 0.56 -0.32
CA ARG A 56 -7.87 -0.43 0.43
C ARG A 56 -7.26 -0.79 1.78
N MET A 57 -5.93 -0.91 1.88
CA MET A 57 -5.23 -1.16 3.15
C MET A 57 -5.36 0.02 4.13
N GLU A 58 -5.51 1.24 3.61
CA GLU A 58 -5.70 2.46 4.40
C GLU A 58 -7.15 2.59 4.88
N GLU A 59 -8.10 2.52 3.94
CA GLU A 59 -9.54 2.79 4.18
C GLU A 59 -10.28 1.60 4.81
N GLY A 60 -9.82 0.37 4.55
CA GLY A 60 -10.52 -0.84 4.99
C GLY A 60 -11.54 -1.35 3.97
N LYS A 61 -12.44 -2.22 4.44
CA LYS A 61 -13.61 -2.63 3.64
C LYS A 61 -14.69 -1.55 3.81
N GLU A 62 -15.31 -1.13 2.71
CA GLU A 62 -16.57 -0.40 2.82
C GLU A 62 -17.55 -1.25 3.65
N PRO A 63 -18.30 -0.63 4.58
CA PRO A 63 -19.34 -1.35 5.28
C PRO A 63 -20.31 -1.90 4.24
N GLU A 64 -20.58 -3.21 4.26
CA GLU A 64 -21.65 -3.75 3.42
C GLU A 64 -22.92 -2.97 3.75
N PRO A 65 -23.68 -2.49 2.74
CA PRO A 65 -24.90 -1.75 2.98
C PRO A 65 -25.77 -2.57 3.92
N GLU A 66 -26.19 -1.97 5.04
CA GLU A 66 -27.01 -2.61 6.06
C GLU A 66 -28.25 -3.25 5.41
N GLY A 67 -28.15 -4.55 5.14
CA GLY A 67 -29.04 -5.23 4.20
C GLY A 67 -29.07 -6.75 4.34
N CYS A 68 -28.51 -7.32 5.41
CA CYS A 68 -29.09 -8.58 5.92
C CYS A 68 -30.46 -8.25 6.49
N GLY A 69 -31.52 -8.83 5.93
CA GLY A 69 -32.91 -8.70 6.39
C GLY A 69 -33.19 -9.32 7.77
N CYS A 70 -32.27 -9.17 8.71
CA CYS A 70 -32.37 -9.61 10.07
C CYS A 70 -32.67 -8.38 10.97
N PHE A 71 -33.93 -8.29 11.41
CA PHE A 71 -34.57 -7.20 12.16
C PHE A 71 -33.71 -6.69 13.35
N GLN A 72 -33.15 -5.48 13.23
CA GLN A 72 -32.28 -4.85 14.26
C GLN A 72 -32.98 -4.60 15.61
N SER A 73 -34.31 -4.67 15.70
CA SER A 73 -35.03 -4.34 16.95
C SER A 73 -35.01 -5.43 18.03
N LEU A 74 -34.33 -6.57 17.80
CA LEU A 74 -34.23 -7.67 18.78
C LEU A 74 -32.81 -7.88 19.34
N CYS A 75 -31.80 -7.19 18.83
CA CYS A 75 -30.42 -7.31 19.31
C CYS A 75 -30.13 -6.22 20.35
N GLY A 76 -30.52 -6.50 21.61
CA GLY A 76 -30.21 -5.63 22.74
C GLY A 76 -28.71 -5.36 22.87
N GLY A 77 -28.33 -4.07 22.78
CA GLY A 77 -27.19 -3.44 23.46
C GLY A 77 -25.82 -4.12 23.39
N SER A 78 -25.58 -5.01 22.43
CA SER A 78 -24.31 -5.72 22.32
C SER A 78 -23.41 -4.96 21.36
N LYS A 79 -22.26 -4.49 21.86
CA LYS A 79 -21.19 -3.86 21.07
C LYS A 79 -20.95 -4.71 19.83
N VAL A 80 -21.44 -4.25 18.68
CA VAL A 80 -21.20 -4.91 17.40
C VAL A 80 -19.69 -4.90 17.23
N LYS A 81 -19.08 -6.08 17.31
CA LYS A 81 -17.65 -6.23 17.05
C LYS A 81 -17.48 -5.93 15.58
N GLU A 82 -16.97 -4.73 15.28
CA GLU A 82 -16.83 -4.26 13.91
C GLU A 82 -15.93 -5.21 13.11
N PRO A 83 -16.21 -5.41 11.82
CA PRO A 83 -15.54 -6.43 11.04
C PRO A 83 -14.10 -6.01 10.77
N SER A 84 -13.15 -6.80 11.29
CA SER A 84 -11.80 -6.87 10.73
C SER A 84 -11.87 -7.63 9.39
N PRO A 85 -11.02 -7.28 8.40
CA PRO A 85 -10.03 -6.19 8.44
C PRO A 85 -10.66 -4.81 8.23
N CYS A 86 -10.19 -3.81 8.99
CA CYS A 86 -10.83 -2.50 9.11
C CYS A 86 -10.04 -1.32 8.51
N GLY A 87 -8.83 -1.56 8.01
CA GLY A 87 -7.98 -0.53 7.42
C GLY A 87 -7.17 0.25 8.44
N PHE A 88 -6.05 0.82 8.01
CA PHE A 88 -5.14 1.50 8.92
C PHE A 88 -5.67 2.84 9.44
N PHE A 89 -6.47 3.57 8.64
CA PHE A 89 -7.04 4.84 9.06
C PHE A 89 -7.96 4.70 10.26
N LYS A 90 -8.82 3.68 10.24
CA LYS A 90 -9.69 3.36 11.37
C LYS A 90 -8.91 3.01 12.63
N VAL A 91 -7.86 2.18 12.49
CA VAL A 91 -6.97 1.84 13.61
C VAL A 91 -6.34 3.10 14.22
N LEU A 92 -5.92 4.07 13.40
CA LEU A 92 -5.37 5.33 13.89
C LEU A 92 -6.43 6.18 14.58
N ASP A 93 -7.62 6.33 14.01
CA ASP A 93 -8.70 7.11 14.62
C ASP A 93 -9.10 6.57 16.00
N GLU A 94 -9.20 5.25 16.15
CA GLU A 94 -9.51 4.61 17.43
C GLU A 94 -8.41 4.80 18.48
N LYS A 95 -7.14 4.77 18.06
CA LYS A 95 -5.97 4.82 18.97
C LYS A 95 -5.45 6.23 19.24
N ARG A 96 -5.85 7.21 18.44
CA ARG A 96 -5.30 8.57 18.43
C ARG A 96 -6.37 9.65 18.35
N ASP A 97 -7.53 9.40 18.96
CA ASP A 97 -8.60 10.40 19.12
C ASP A 97 -9.02 11.02 17.78
N GLY A 98 -9.35 10.18 16.79
CA GLY A 98 -9.85 10.63 15.50
C GLY A 98 -8.80 11.39 14.66
N ILE A 99 -7.51 11.10 14.80
CA ILE A 99 -6.43 11.87 14.16
C ILE A 99 -6.56 11.93 12.63
N VAL A 100 -6.98 10.86 11.98
CA VAL A 100 -7.17 10.78 10.53
C VAL A 100 -8.35 11.65 10.11
N THR A 101 -9.49 11.51 10.79
CA THR A 101 -10.66 12.37 10.56
C THR A 101 -10.33 13.85 10.77
N LYS A 102 -9.62 14.20 11.86
CA LYS A 102 -9.24 15.59 12.18
C LYS A 102 -8.30 16.21 11.14
N ASN A 103 -7.46 15.40 10.49
CA ASN A 103 -6.56 15.86 9.43
C ASN A 103 -7.17 15.70 8.01
N GLY A 104 -8.38 15.14 7.92
CA GLY A 104 -9.11 14.95 6.69
C GLY A 104 -8.37 14.07 5.68
N LEU A 105 -7.79 12.94 6.08
CA LEU A 105 -7.09 12.06 5.13
C LEU A 105 -8.06 11.27 4.25
N HIS A 106 -9.22 10.84 4.79
CA HIS A 106 -10.27 10.15 4.03
C HIS A 106 -10.74 10.91 2.77
N GLY A 107 -10.73 12.24 2.84
CA GLY A 107 -11.14 13.08 1.70
C GLY A 107 -10.12 13.11 0.56
N LEU A 108 -8.87 12.74 0.82
CA LEU A 108 -7.77 12.91 -0.12
C LEU A 108 -7.86 11.91 -1.29
N HIS A 109 -8.26 10.64 -1.04
CA HIS A 109 -8.43 9.68 -2.14
C HIS A 109 -9.52 10.14 -3.11
N ALA A 110 -10.64 10.66 -2.62
CA ALA A 110 -11.71 11.19 -3.47
C ALA A 110 -11.30 12.44 -4.27
N GLU A 111 -10.32 13.22 -3.79
CA GLU A 111 -9.71 14.30 -4.56
C GLU A 111 -8.74 13.78 -5.62
N LEU A 112 -7.95 12.76 -5.28
CA LEU A 112 -7.01 12.11 -6.18
C LEU A 112 -7.74 11.41 -7.35
N ASP A 113 -8.85 10.72 -7.08
CA ASP A 113 -9.67 10.04 -8.09
C ASP A 113 -10.12 10.99 -9.22
N LYS A 114 -10.35 12.27 -8.91
CA LYS A 114 -10.75 13.28 -9.90
C LYS A 114 -9.66 13.53 -10.94
N VAL A 115 -8.39 13.56 -10.52
CA VAL A 115 -7.26 13.75 -11.43
C VAL A 115 -6.78 12.44 -12.05
N GLU A 116 -6.90 11.32 -11.34
CA GLU A 116 -6.67 9.99 -11.89
C GLU A 116 -7.54 9.74 -13.12
N LYS A 117 -8.83 10.08 -13.05
CA LYS A 117 -9.77 9.93 -14.17
C LYS A 117 -9.30 10.59 -15.47
N ALA A 118 -8.58 11.72 -15.40
CA ALA A 118 -8.05 12.38 -16.59
C ALA A 118 -6.90 11.57 -17.23
N VAL A 119 -5.98 11.05 -16.42
CA VAL A 119 -4.91 10.14 -16.86
C VAL A 119 -5.52 8.87 -17.46
N ASP A 120 -6.53 8.33 -16.79
CA ASP A 120 -7.23 7.11 -17.16
C ASP A 120 -7.90 7.20 -18.54
N VAL A 121 -8.57 8.34 -18.81
CA VAL A 121 -9.16 8.64 -20.12
C VAL A 121 -8.09 8.80 -21.20
N ALA A 122 -6.97 9.47 -20.89
CA ALA A 122 -5.88 9.66 -21.85
C ALA A 122 -5.23 8.32 -22.23
N CYS A 123 -4.96 7.46 -21.24
CA CYS A 123 -4.44 6.10 -21.46
C CYS A 123 -5.41 5.23 -22.27
N LYS A 124 -6.71 5.25 -21.96
CA LYS A 124 -7.74 4.48 -22.71
C LYS A 124 -7.83 4.90 -24.18
N LYS A 125 -7.64 6.18 -24.48
CA LYS A 125 -7.66 6.72 -25.85
C LYS A 125 -6.31 6.64 -26.57
N SER A 126 -5.25 6.22 -25.89
CA SER A 126 -3.86 6.33 -26.36
C SER A 126 -3.52 7.77 -26.80
N ASP A 127 -4.03 8.77 -26.08
CA ASP A 127 -3.84 10.18 -26.39
C ASP A 127 -2.63 10.72 -25.60
N LEU A 128 -1.46 10.66 -26.22
CA LEU A 128 -0.19 11.10 -25.61
C LEU A 128 -0.21 12.59 -25.24
N LYS A 129 -0.89 13.43 -26.02
CA LYS A 129 -0.98 14.86 -25.73
C LYS A 129 -1.80 15.08 -24.46
N ALA A 130 -3.00 14.49 -24.39
CA ALA A 130 -3.83 14.56 -23.18
C ALA A 130 -3.11 13.97 -21.96
N LEU A 131 -2.32 12.91 -22.16
CA LEU A 131 -1.54 12.29 -21.09
C LEU A 131 -0.45 13.23 -20.55
N LYS A 132 0.29 13.91 -21.44
CA LYS A 132 1.28 14.94 -21.06
C LYS A 132 0.68 16.11 -20.31
N GLU A 133 -0.58 16.44 -20.56
CA GLU A 133 -1.30 17.51 -19.86
C GLU A 133 -1.87 17.05 -18.51
N ALA A 134 -2.35 15.81 -18.41
CA ALA A 134 -3.00 15.28 -17.21
C ALA A 134 -2.01 14.75 -16.16
N PHE A 135 -0.98 14.02 -16.60
CA PHE A 135 -0.07 13.31 -15.70
C PHE A 135 0.69 14.21 -14.71
N PRO A 136 1.24 15.38 -15.09
CA PRO A 136 1.93 16.25 -14.13
C PRO A 136 1.03 16.69 -12.97
N LYS A 137 -0.26 16.93 -13.23
CA LYS A 137 -1.22 17.32 -12.19
C LYS A 137 -1.51 16.17 -11.24
N PHE A 138 -1.69 14.96 -11.78
CA PHE A 138 -1.84 13.75 -10.97
C PHE A 138 -0.58 13.53 -10.12
N GLN A 139 0.60 13.62 -10.71
CA GLN A 139 1.87 13.41 -10.01
C GLN A 139 2.06 14.39 -8.84
N GLU A 140 1.80 15.68 -9.06
CA GLU A 140 1.88 16.71 -8.02
C GLU A 140 0.88 16.45 -6.88
N MET A 141 -0.38 16.16 -7.22
CA MET A 141 -1.42 15.87 -6.22
C MET A 141 -1.12 14.60 -5.44
N ASN A 142 -0.66 13.54 -6.10
CA ASN A 142 -0.32 12.28 -5.45
C ASN A 142 0.88 12.45 -4.51
N GLU A 143 1.94 13.17 -4.91
CA GLU A 143 3.05 13.43 -3.99
C GLU A 143 2.62 14.27 -2.78
N SER A 144 1.76 15.27 -2.99
CA SER A 144 1.18 16.04 -1.88
C SER A 144 0.31 15.18 -0.95
N HIS A 145 -0.44 14.23 -1.52
CA HIS A 145 -1.26 13.25 -0.81
C HIS A 145 -0.38 12.37 0.09
N LEU A 146 0.59 11.66 -0.51
CA LEU A 146 1.49 10.74 0.20
C LEU A 146 2.25 11.46 1.31
N LYS A 147 2.71 12.68 1.06
CA LYS A 147 3.41 13.50 2.06
C LYS A 147 2.50 13.85 3.24
N LYS A 148 1.25 14.25 2.97
CA LYS A 148 0.29 14.59 4.03
C LYS A 148 -0.06 13.38 4.89
N GLU A 149 -0.23 12.22 4.27
CA GLU A 149 -0.37 10.94 4.99
C GLU A 149 0.85 10.64 5.85
N GLU A 150 2.05 10.70 5.28
CA GLU A 150 3.30 10.44 6.00
C GLU A 150 3.50 11.37 7.20
N ASP A 151 3.23 12.67 7.03
CA ASP A 151 3.35 13.70 8.07
C ASP A 151 2.42 13.42 9.28
N VAL A 152 1.26 12.81 9.04
CA VAL A 152 0.30 12.45 10.09
C VAL A 152 0.57 11.05 10.64
N MET A 153 0.74 10.05 9.77
CA MET A 153 0.77 8.64 10.13
C MET A 153 2.11 8.24 10.74
N MET A 154 3.24 8.70 10.20
CA MET A 154 4.55 8.23 10.64
C MET A 154 4.86 8.57 12.11
N PRO A 155 4.61 9.79 12.61
CA PRO A 155 4.77 10.09 14.04
C PRO A 155 3.88 9.18 14.91
N ASN A 156 2.63 8.98 14.51
CA ASN A 156 1.66 8.17 15.25
C ASN A 156 2.05 6.68 15.29
N VAL A 157 2.54 6.11 14.19
CA VAL A 157 3.10 4.75 14.13
C VAL A 157 4.28 4.60 15.09
N MET A 158 5.18 5.58 15.13
CA MET A 158 6.34 5.56 16.02
C MET A 158 5.92 5.63 17.48
N GLU A 159 4.92 6.47 17.81
CA GLU A 159 4.34 6.53 19.15
C GLU A 159 3.62 5.24 19.54
N MET A 160 2.88 4.61 18.61
CA MET A 160 2.23 3.31 18.84
C MET A 160 3.27 2.24 19.14
N LYS A 161 4.37 2.18 18.36
CA LYS A 161 5.49 1.25 18.64
C LYS A 161 6.08 1.50 20.03
N LYS A 162 6.36 2.77 20.39
CA LYS A 162 6.91 3.13 21.70
C LYS A 162 5.97 2.79 22.86
N ALA A 163 4.66 2.90 22.65
CA ALA A 163 3.64 2.55 23.63
C ALA A 163 3.42 1.02 23.77
N GLY A 164 4.12 0.20 22.99
CA GLY A 164 3.98 -1.26 23.02
C GLY A 164 2.69 -1.77 22.37
N GLU A 165 2.09 -0.99 21.46
CA GLU A 165 0.95 -1.45 20.68
C GLU A 165 1.31 -2.70 19.86
N PRO A 166 0.38 -3.65 19.67
CA PRO A 166 0.67 -4.92 19.03
C PRO A 166 0.74 -4.76 17.51
N MET A 167 1.79 -4.09 17.01
CA MET A 167 1.94 -3.69 15.60
C MET A 167 1.81 -4.86 14.62
N LYS A 168 2.36 -6.03 14.98
CA LYS A 168 2.20 -7.25 14.18
C LYS A 168 0.73 -7.67 14.07
N LYS A 169 0.01 -7.68 15.19
CA LYS A 169 -1.41 -8.06 15.20
C LYS A 169 -2.25 -7.11 14.34
N ILE A 170 -2.02 -5.81 14.46
CA ILE A 170 -2.68 -4.78 13.64
C ILE A 170 -2.43 -5.07 12.15
N MET A 171 -1.17 -5.27 11.75
CA MET A 171 -0.85 -5.58 10.36
C MET A 171 -1.56 -6.86 9.87
N THR A 172 -1.49 -7.94 10.64
CA THR A 172 -1.99 -9.26 10.20
C THR A 172 -3.50 -9.45 10.32
N GLN A 173 -4.19 -8.61 11.10
CA GLN A 173 -5.65 -8.73 11.30
C GLN A 173 -6.43 -7.60 10.64
N ASP A 174 -5.88 -6.39 10.59
CA ASP A 174 -6.65 -5.20 10.22
C ASP A 174 -6.24 -4.61 8.87
N ILE A 175 -5.02 -4.89 8.41
CA ILE A 175 -4.43 -4.22 7.24
C ILE A 175 -4.13 -5.21 6.10
N LEU A 176 -3.15 -6.10 6.27
CA LEU A 176 -2.68 -7.00 5.21
C LEU A 176 -3.78 -7.89 4.60
N PRO A 177 -4.76 -8.42 5.36
CA PRO A 177 -5.85 -9.22 4.79
C PRO A 177 -6.67 -8.51 3.71
N LEU A 178 -6.69 -7.17 3.69
CA LEU A 178 -7.38 -6.38 2.66
C LEU A 178 -6.81 -6.61 1.25
N VAL A 179 -5.55 -7.04 1.18
CA VAL A 179 -4.87 -7.38 -0.08
C VAL A 179 -4.51 -8.85 -0.18
N SER A 180 -4.08 -9.49 0.91
CA SER A 180 -3.58 -10.88 0.88
C SER A 180 -4.66 -11.93 0.66
N GLU A 181 -5.91 -11.61 0.96
CA GLU A 181 -7.06 -12.48 0.68
C GLU A 181 -7.66 -12.25 -0.72
N THR A 182 -7.07 -11.37 -1.53
CA THR A 182 -7.53 -11.10 -2.89
C THR A 182 -6.80 -11.98 -3.91
N PRO A 183 -7.41 -12.24 -5.10
CA PRO A 183 -6.72 -12.92 -6.20
C PRO A 183 -5.46 -12.20 -6.70
N ASP A 184 -5.30 -10.93 -6.36
CA ASP A 184 -4.24 -10.05 -6.85
C ASP A 184 -3.03 -9.95 -5.91
N TYR A 185 -2.97 -10.75 -4.84
CA TYR A 185 -1.86 -10.68 -3.89
C TYR A 185 -0.49 -11.01 -4.51
N GLU A 186 -0.44 -11.92 -5.48
CA GLU A 186 0.79 -12.18 -6.22
C GLU A 186 1.25 -10.95 -7.01
N PHE A 187 0.30 -10.28 -7.69
CA PHE A 187 0.59 -9.03 -8.39
C PHE A 187 1.12 -7.98 -7.42
N PHE A 188 0.51 -7.88 -6.23
CA PHE A 188 0.95 -6.97 -5.17
C PHE A 188 2.44 -7.19 -4.88
N VAL A 189 2.82 -8.37 -4.38
CA VAL A 189 4.21 -8.65 -4.00
C VAL A 189 5.18 -8.43 -5.17
N LYS A 190 4.85 -8.95 -6.36
CA LYS A 190 5.74 -8.88 -7.52
C LYS A 190 5.95 -7.46 -8.03
N TYR A 191 4.88 -6.67 -8.12
CA TYR A 191 4.98 -5.29 -8.60
C TYR A 191 5.76 -4.42 -7.61
N ALA A 192 5.54 -4.61 -6.31
CA ALA A 192 6.32 -3.91 -5.28
C ALA A 192 7.82 -4.15 -5.45
N ASN A 193 8.24 -5.41 -5.60
CA ASN A 193 9.64 -5.77 -5.71
C ASN A 193 10.31 -5.22 -6.96
N LEU A 194 9.64 -5.32 -8.13
CA LEU A 194 10.16 -4.75 -9.37
C LEU A 194 10.40 -3.24 -9.24
N VAL A 195 9.46 -2.51 -8.66
CA VAL A 195 9.56 -1.06 -8.51
C VAL A 195 10.57 -0.67 -7.44
N LEU A 196 10.54 -1.29 -6.26
CA LEU A 196 11.45 -0.96 -5.15
C LEU A 196 12.89 -1.34 -5.45
N GLU A 197 13.14 -2.37 -6.27
CA GLU A 197 14.48 -2.72 -6.72
C GLU A 197 14.99 -1.75 -7.78
N LYS A 198 14.15 -1.34 -8.74
CA LYS A 198 14.52 -0.32 -9.74
C LYS A 198 14.75 1.06 -9.10
N HIS A 199 13.88 1.48 -8.18
CA HIS A 199 13.84 2.84 -7.60
C HIS A 199 14.23 2.86 -6.13
N HIS A 200 15.32 2.17 -5.79
CA HIS A 200 15.72 1.94 -4.42
C HIS A 200 16.31 3.19 -3.72
N GLY A 201 16.79 4.19 -4.48
CA GLY A 201 17.31 5.46 -3.94
C GLY A 201 18.48 5.30 -2.97
N GLY A 202 19.30 4.24 -3.15
CA GLY A 202 20.39 3.89 -2.23
C GLY A 202 19.96 3.16 -0.95
N LEU A 203 18.67 2.92 -0.74
CA LEU A 203 18.14 2.24 0.44
C LEU A 203 17.70 0.80 0.09
N PRO A 204 17.78 -0.17 1.02
CA PRO A 204 17.41 -1.57 0.74
C PRO A 204 15.89 -1.79 0.82
N ARG A 205 15.10 -1.00 0.08
CA ARG A 205 13.63 -0.91 0.25
C ARG A 205 12.91 -2.23 -0.01
N ALA A 206 13.22 -2.91 -1.12
CA ALA A 206 12.65 -4.22 -1.44
C ALA A 206 12.91 -5.24 -0.33
N ARG A 207 14.17 -5.38 0.10
CA ARG A 207 14.55 -6.27 1.23
C ARG A 207 13.79 -5.93 2.51
N VAL A 208 13.63 -4.65 2.85
CA VAL A 208 12.92 -4.23 4.08
C VAL A 208 11.41 -4.52 3.97
N PHE A 209 10.83 -4.34 2.79
CA PHE A 209 9.44 -4.70 2.49
C PHE A 209 9.21 -6.20 2.62
N ASP A 210 10.05 -7.02 1.98
CA ASP A 210 9.94 -8.48 2.01
C ASP A 210 10.20 -9.08 3.39
N HIS A 211 11.13 -8.51 4.15
CA HIS A 211 11.37 -8.92 5.53
C HIS A 211 10.15 -8.64 6.43
N ALA A 212 9.42 -7.55 6.17
CA ALA A 212 8.16 -7.26 6.84
C ALA A 212 7.04 -8.24 6.42
N LEU A 213 6.96 -8.60 5.14
CA LEU A 213 6.03 -9.63 4.65
C LEU A 213 6.30 -10.99 5.29
N TRP A 214 7.56 -11.41 5.41
CA TRP A 214 7.94 -12.62 6.14
C TRP A 214 7.44 -12.58 7.58
N ALA A 215 7.67 -11.47 8.28
CA ALA A 215 7.25 -11.32 9.67
C ALA A 215 5.71 -11.30 9.83
N ALA A 216 4.97 -10.87 8.80
CA ALA A 216 3.51 -10.86 8.77
C ALA A 216 2.89 -12.21 8.37
N SER A 217 3.64 -13.08 7.69
CA SER A 217 3.13 -14.31 7.10
C SER A 217 3.14 -15.49 8.08
N THR A 218 2.19 -16.40 7.93
CA THR A 218 2.32 -17.79 8.40
C THR A 218 3.39 -18.53 7.60
N PRO A 219 3.92 -19.67 8.08
CA PRO A 219 4.87 -20.49 7.31
C PRO A 219 4.34 -20.90 5.92
N GLU A 220 3.05 -21.25 5.84
CA GLU A 220 2.40 -21.68 4.60
C GLU A 220 2.21 -20.54 3.60
N GLU A 221 1.84 -19.35 4.09
CA GLU A 221 1.78 -18.14 3.26
C GLU A 221 3.17 -17.73 2.79
N TRP A 222 4.16 -17.74 3.69
CA TRP A 222 5.53 -17.36 3.37
C TRP A 222 6.11 -18.23 2.26
N LYS A 223 5.84 -19.54 2.27
CA LYS A 223 6.29 -20.44 1.20
C LYS A 223 5.84 -19.98 -0.20
N LYS A 224 4.64 -19.40 -0.31
CA LYS A 224 4.13 -18.87 -1.58
C LYS A 224 4.79 -17.53 -1.90
N VAL A 225 4.80 -16.63 -0.91
CA VAL A 225 5.34 -15.26 -1.04
C VAL A 225 6.83 -15.29 -1.38
N ASP A 226 7.64 -16.12 -0.72
CA ASP A 226 9.06 -16.33 -1.01
C ASP A 226 9.31 -16.79 -2.44
N GLY A 227 8.43 -17.65 -2.98
CA GLY A 227 8.47 -18.06 -4.38
C GLY A 227 8.34 -16.86 -5.34
N TRP A 228 7.35 -15.99 -5.10
CA TRP A 228 7.14 -14.78 -5.90
C TRP A 228 8.26 -13.76 -5.76
N ILE A 229 8.81 -13.60 -4.56
CA ILE A 229 9.95 -12.72 -4.28
C ILE A 229 11.18 -13.20 -5.05
N LYS A 230 11.48 -14.50 -5.01
CA LYS A 230 12.60 -15.11 -5.72
C LYS A 230 12.52 -14.92 -7.25
N GLU A 231 11.32 -14.88 -7.80
CA GLU A 231 11.10 -14.65 -9.23
C GLU A 231 11.30 -13.19 -9.66
N THR A 232 11.26 -12.24 -8.73
CA THR A 232 11.23 -10.80 -9.04
C THR A 232 12.46 -10.03 -8.59
N LEU A 233 13.13 -10.46 -7.52
CA LEU A 233 14.37 -9.84 -7.06
C LEU A 233 15.59 -10.32 -7.84
N GLN A 234 16.59 -9.45 -7.95
CA GLN A 234 17.93 -9.88 -8.31
C GLN A 234 18.48 -10.89 -7.29
N GLU A 235 19.27 -11.85 -7.78
CA GLU A 235 19.83 -12.93 -6.96
C GLU A 235 20.63 -12.39 -5.76
N SER A 236 21.35 -11.28 -5.93
CA SER A 236 22.09 -10.60 -4.87
C SER A 236 21.17 -10.06 -3.78
N THR A 237 20.10 -9.34 -4.15
CA THR A 237 19.09 -8.81 -3.22
C THR A 237 18.36 -9.93 -2.49
N TYR A 238 17.99 -11.00 -3.20
CA TYR A 238 17.33 -12.16 -2.60
C TYR A 238 18.24 -12.88 -1.60
N LYS A 239 19.54 -13.06 -1.89
CA LYS A 239 20.51 -13.60 -0.93
C LYS A 239 20.63 -12.73 0.32
N GLN A 240 20.60 -11.41 0.18
CA GLN A 240 20.62 -10.49 1.32
C GLN A 240 19.35 -10.59 2.18
N LEU A 241 18.19 -10.83 1.57
CA LEU A 241 16.95 -11.13 2.30
C LEU A 241 17.11 -12.43 3.08
N GLN A 242 17.50 -13.53 2.42
CA GLN A 242 17.66 -14.84 3.07
C GLN A 242 18.67 -14.83 4.23
N ALA A 243 19.68 -13.97 4.18
CA ALA A 243 20.65 -13.82 5.27
C ALA A 243 20.05 -13.23 6.56
N VAL A 244 18.91 -12.52 6.47
CA VAL A 244 18.27 -11.85 7.62
C VAL A 244 16.98 -12.49 8.11
N LEU A 245 16.41 -13.44 7.35
CA LEU A 245 15.33 -14.34 7.83
C LEU A 245 15.93 -15.37 8.79
#